data_AF-A0A0Q9IUM3-F1
#
_entry.id   AF-A0A0Q9IUM3-F1
#
_cell.length_a   1.000
_cell.length_b   1.000
_cell.length_c   1.000
_cell.angle_alpha   90.00
_cell.angle_beta   90.00
_cell.angle_gamma   90.00
#
_symmetry.space_group_name_H-M   'P 1'
#
loop_
_entity.id
_entity.type
_entity.pdbx_description
1 polymer ?
#
loop_
_entity_poly.entity_id
_entity_poly.type
_entity_poly.pdbx_seq_one_letter_code
_entity_poly.pdbx_strand_id
1 'polypeptide(L)'
;MPRLFLLSTLLAIPLVLGACAIPTSRSNIVVLTDSKAVVEPCRQIGEIDGASELHSILVLDKARDATLARLKIRAADMGGTHVLTPVADIKWKGPSTKGIVYKCGA
;
A
#
# COMPACT_ATOMS: atom_id res chain seq x y z
N MET A 1 0.74 -14.60 43.20
CA MET A 1 1.49 -14.06 42.06
C MET A 1 0.91 -14.46 40.68
N PRO A 2 -0.35 -14.13 40.31
CA PRO A 2 -0.85 -14.37 38.95
C PRO A 2 -1.03 -13.07 38.11
N ARG A 3 -0.92 -11.89 38.73
CA ARG A 3 -1.23 -10.60 38.10
C ARG A 3 -0.16 -10.07 37.13
N LEU A 4 1.12 -10.44 37.30
CA LEU A 4 2.19 -9.98 36.40
C LEU A 4 2.18 -10.73 35.05
N PHE A 5 1.78 -12.00 35.02
CA PHE A 5 1.73 -12.78 33.78
C PHE A 5 0.69 -12.24 32.80
N LEU A 6 -0.46 -11.77 33.30
CA LEU A 6 -1.51 -11.15 32.49
C LEU A 6 -1.09 -9.82 31.86
N LEU A 7 -0.24 -9.04 32.54
CA LEU A 7 0.25 -7.76 32.04
C LEU A 7 1.26 -7.94 30.88
N SER A 8 2.14 -8.93 30.99
CA SER A 8 3.09 -9.27 29.92
C SER A 8 2.41 -9.81 28.67
N THR A 9 1.35 -10.60 28.81
CA THR A 9 0.58 -11.08 27.64
C THR A 9 -0.25 -9.98 26.99
N LEU A 10 -0.76 -9.00 27.74
CA LEU A 10 -1.51 -7.88 27.17
C LEU A 10 -0.64 -6.93 26.32
N LEU A 11 0.61 -6.72 26.71
CA LEU A 11 1.55 -5.86 25.98
C LEU A 11 2.17 -6.52 24.73
N ALA A 12 2.12 -7.85 24.62
CA ALA A 12 2.66 -8.57 23.45
C ALA A 12 1.71 -8.54 22.24
N ILE A 13 0.40 -8.43 22.45
CA ILE A 13 -0.60 -8.45 21.38
C ILE A 13 -0.44 -7.29 20.37
N PRO A 14 -0.25 -6.01 20.77
CA PRO A 14 -0.19 -4.91 19.80
C PRO A 14 1.07 -4.94 18.92
N LEU A 15 2.14 -5.59 19.36
CA LEU A 15 3.39 -5.69 18.58
C LEU A 15 3.23 -6.61 17.35
N VAL A 16 2.33 -7.59 17.40
CA VAL A 16 2.11 -8.53 16.30
C VAL A 16 1.17 -7.95 15.22
N LEU A 17 0.33 -6.96 15.57
CA LEU A 17 -0.58 -6.31 14.60
C LEU A 17 0.09 -5.26 13.69
N GLY A 18 1.35 -4.90 13.95
CA GLY A 18 2.08 -3.93 13.12
C GLY A 18 2.47 -4.44 11.72
N ALA A 19 2.33 -5.74 11.45
CA ALA A 19 2.70 -6.35 10.17
C ALA A 19 1.56 -6.35 9.12
N CYS A 20 0.35 -5.93 9.50
CA CYS A 20 -0.74 -5.80 8.55
C CYS A 20 -0.65 -4.45 7.83
N ALA A 21 -0.68 -4.45 6.50
CA ALA A 21 -0.89 -3.26 5.71
C ALA A 21 -2.32 -2.74 5.97
N ILE A 22 -2.48 -1.91 7.01
CA ILE A 22 -3.76 -1.33 7.42
C ILE A 22 -3.88 0.05 6.74
N PRO A 23 -5.01 0.36 6.10
CA PRO A 23 -5.23 1.69 5.55
C PRO A 23 -5.18 2.74 6.67
N THR A 24 -4.26 3.69 6.54
CA THR A 24 -4.12 4.86 7.41
C THR A 24 -4.54 6.13 6.67
N SER A 25 -4.78 7.23 7.40
CA SER A 25 -4.99 8.56 6.79
C SER A 25 -3.91 8.93 5.79
N ARG A 26 -2.64 8.57 6.06
CA ARG A 26 -1.52 8.81 5.14
C ARG A 26 -1.67 8.05 3.83
N SER A 27 -2.10 6.79 3.89
CA SER A 27 -2.37 5.99 2.69
C SER A 27 -3.55 6.50 1.87
N ASN A 28 -4.56 7.12 2.50
CA ASN A 28 -5.73 7.60 1.78
C ASN A 28 -5.46 8.84 0.90
N ILE A 29 -4.44 9.62 1.28
CA ILE A 29 -3.97 10.80 0.53
C ILE A 29 -3.17 10.40 -0.72
N VAL A 30 -2.63 9.17 -0.76
CA VAL A 30 -1.83 8.72 -1.90
C VAL A 30 -2.68 8.60 -3.15
N VAL A 31 -2.30 9.35 -4.18
CA VAL A 31 -2.92 9.33 -5.51
C VAL A 31 -2.27 8.24 -6.34
N LEU A 32 -3.05 7.32 -6.91
CA LEU A 32 -2.55 6.40 -7.93
C LEU A 32 -2.99 6.88 -9.31
N THR A 33 -2.08 6.76 -10.27
CA THR A 33 -2.30 7.23 -11.64
C THR A 33 -1.55 6.32 -12.60
N ASP A 34 -2.07 6.14 -13.79
CA ASP A 34 -1.38 5.54 -14.94
C ASP A 34 -0.78 6.62 -15.86
N SER A 35 -1.20 7.87 -15.69
CA SER A 35 -0.73 9.01 -16.45
C SER A 35 0.57 9.59 -15.89
N LYS A 36 1.61 9.57 -16.72
CA LYS A 36 2.93 10.15 -16.39
C LYS A 36 2.87 11.66 -16.19
N ALA A 37 1.98 12.37 -16.88
CA ALA A 37 1.84 13.83 -16.77
C ALA A 37 1.55 14.31 -15.34
N VAL A 38 0.88 13.48 -14.53
CA VAL A 38 0.56 13.80 -13.13
C VAL A 38 1.79 13.77 -12.22
N VAL A 39 2.80 12.97 -12.56
CA VAL A 39 4.01 12.77 -11.74
C VAL A 39 5.26 13.44 -12.31
N GLU A 40 5.18 14.04 -13.49
CA GLU A 40 6.28 14.79 -14.12
C GLU A 40 6.95 15.85 -13.22
N PRO A 41 6.22 16.67 -12.44
CA PRO A 41 6.85 17.66 -11.57
C PRO A 41 7.38 17.06 -10.25
N CYS A 42 7.25 15.75 -10.05
CA CYS A 42 7.48 15.12 -8.76
C CYS A 42 8.82 14.37 -8.70
N ARG A 43 9.35 14.25 -7.48
CA ARG A 43 10.58 13.48 -7.25
C ARG A 43 10.25 12.00 -7.07
N GLN A 44 10.87 11.14 -7.87
CA GLN A 44 10.81 9.70 -7.66
C GLN A 44 11.57 9.33 -6.38
N ILE A 45 10.95 8.49 -5.54
CA ILE A 45 11.53 8.06 -4.26
C ILE A 45 11.75 6.54 -4.17
N GLY A 46 11.15 5.75 -5.05
CA GLY A 46 11.43 4.32 -5.17
C GLY A 46 10.36 3.54 -5.91
N GLU A 47 10.44 2.22 -5.85
CA GLU A 47 9.50 1.28 -6.47
C GLU A 47 8.88 0.37 -5.41
N ILE A 48 7.63 -0.01 -5.62
CA ILE A 48 6.84 -0.87 -4.72
C ILE A 48 6.07 -1.92 -5.52
N ASP A 49 5.68 -3.00 -4.83
CA ASP A 49 4.83 -4.04 -5.39
C ASP A 49 3.57 -4.25 -4.53
N GLY A 50 2.40 -4.22 -5.18
CA GLY A 50 1.10 -4.48 -4.58
C GLY A 50 0.67 -5.95 -4.59
N ALA A 51 1.57 -6.88 -4.95
CA ALA A 51 1.29 -8.31 -4.92
C ALA A 51 0.83 -8.80 -3.53
N SER A 52 -0.02 -9.83 -3.54
CA SER A 52 -0.51 -10.51 -2.34
C SER A 52 0.26 -11.83 -2.15
N GLU A 53 0.86 -12.03 -0.98
CA GLU A 53 1.39 -13.33 -0.57
C GLU A 53 0.27 -14.34 -0.23
N LEU A 54 -0.96 -13.86 -0.01
CA LEU A 54 -2.13 -14.72 0.13
C LEU A 54 -2.61 -15.19 -1.25
N HIS A 55 -2.51 -16.50 -1.50
CA HIS A 55 -3.03 -17.19 -2.70
C HIS A 55 -4.58 -17.28 -2.72
N SER A 56 -5.27 -16.14 -2.57
CA SER A 56 -6.71 -16.08 -2.75
C SER A 56 -7.04 -15.85 -4.23
N ILE A 57 -7.87 -16.72 -4.82
CA ILE A 57 -8.45 -16.47 -6.15
C ILE A 57 -9.48 -15.36 -6.00
N LEU A 58 -9.11 -14.15 -6.41
CA LEU A 58 -9.99 -12.99 -6.42
C LEU A 58 -10.54 -12.77 -7.83
N VAL A 59 -11.79 -12.33 -7.92
CA VAL A 59 -12.33 -11.74 -9.15
C VAL A 59 -11.47 -10.52 -9.50
N LEU A 60 -11.22 -10.29 -10.80
CA LEU A 60 -10.29 -9.27 -11.30
C LEU A 60 -10.50 -7.88 -10.64
N ASP A 61 -11.74 -7.44 -10.47
CA ASP A 61 -12.05 -6.16 -9.85
C ASP A 61 -11.61 -6.10 -8.38
N LYS A 62 -11.87 -7.17 -7.61
CA LYS A 62 -11.40 -7.27 -6.23
C LYS A 62 -9.88 -7.38 -6.15
N ALA A 63 -9.25 -8.06 -7.10
CA ALA A 63 -7.80 -8.13 -7.19
C ALA A 63 -7.19 -6.74 -7.46
N ARG A 64 -7.81 -5.96 -8.34
CA ARG A 64 -7.40 -4.58 -8.64
C ARG A 64 -7.50 -3.72 -7.40
N ASP A 65 -8.67 -3.68 -6.77
CA ASP A 65 -8.92 -2.81 -5.61
C ASP A 65 -8.00 -3.18 -4.43
N ALA A 66 -7.77 -4.48 -4.19
CA ALA A 66 -6.83 -4.93 -3.17
C ALA A 66 -5.38 -4.53 -3.49
N THR A 67 -4.97 -4.59 -4.76
CA THR A 67 -3.64 -4.17 -5.21
C THR A 67 -3.46 -2.65 -5.04
N LEU A 68 -4.45 -1.85 -5.44
CA LEU A 68 -4.45 -0.40 -5.27
C LEU A 68 -4.33 -0.03 -3.78
N ALA A 69 -5.06 -0.71 -2.90
CA ALA A 69 -4.98 -0.48 -1.47
C ALA A 69 -3.56 -0.75 -0.92
N ARG A 70 -2.93 -1.87 -1.30
CA ARG A 70 -1.56 -2.19 -0.88
C ARG A 70 -0.54 -1.20 -1.40
N LEU A 71 -0.68 -0.76 -2.66
CA LEU A 71 0.18 0.25 -3.26
C LEU A 71 0.11 1.58 -2.50
N LYS A 72 -1.09 2.03 -2.12
CA LYS A 72 -1.27 3.23 -1.28
C LYS A 72 -0.56 3.13 0.06
N ILE A 73 -0.68 1.99 0.72
CA ILE A 73 -0.09 1.78 2.05
C ILE A 73 1.43 1.82 1.96
N ARG A 74 2.02 1.01 1.06
CA ARG A 74 3.48 0.98 0.87
C ARG A 74 4.05 2.33 0.43
N ALA A 75 3.35 3.05 -0.44
CA ALA A 75 3.76 4.39 -0.84
C ALA A 75 3.74 5.38 0.33
N ALA A 76 2.72 5.33 1.17
CA ALA A 76 2.62 6.17 2.36
C ALA A 76 3.71 5.84 3.40
N ASP A 77 4.05 4.57 3.57
CA ASP A 77 5.15 4.13 4.44
C ASP A 77 6.51 4.68 3.98
N MET A 78 6.68 4.87 2.67
CA MET A 78 7.86 5.52 2.08
C MET A 78 7.80 7.06 2.10
N GLY A 79 6.73 7.66 2.63
CA GLY A 79 6.52 9.11 2.60
C GLY A 79 6.20 9.66 1.20
N GLY A 80 5.71 8.80 0.30
CA GLY A 80 5.22 9.16 -1.02
C GLY A 80 3.83 9.76 -0.99
N THR A 81 3.49 10.46 -2.07
CA THR A 81 2.19 11.13 -2.26
C THR A 81 1.48 10.65 -3.52
N HIS A 82 2.25 10.18 -4.50
CA HIS A 82 1.74 9.72 -5.78
C HIS A 82 2.40 8.39 -6.14
N VAL A 83 1.65 7.54 -6.86
CA VAL A 83 2.15 6.26 -7.38
C VAL A 83 1.78 6.16 -8.85
N LEU A 84 2.78 6.04 -9.72
CA LEU A 84 2.58 5.70 -11.12
C LEU A 84 2.47 4.17 -11.25
N THR A 85 1.32 3.66 -11.67
CA THR A 85 1.08 2.21 -11.75
C THR A 85 0.10 1.86 -12.87
N PRO A 86 0.33 0.77 -13.62
CA PRO A 86 -0.63 0.27 -14.61
C PRO A 86 -1.92 -0.27 -13.96
N VAL A 87 -1.94 -0.52 -12.65
CA VAL A 87 -3.13 -0.98 -11.91
C VAL A 87 -4.21 0.09 -11.85
N ALA A 88 -3.83 1.37 -11.99
CA ALA A 88 -4.75 2.51 -12.00
C ALA A 88 -5.54 2.61 -13.32
N ASP A 89 -5.10 1.94 -14.40
CA ASP A 89 -5.87 1.85 -15.64
C ASP A 89 -7.14 1.02 -15.40
N ILE A 90 -8.29 1.57 -15.78
CA ILE A 90 -9.58 0.87 -15.69
C ILE A 90 -9.61 -0.42 -16.53
N LYS A 91 -8.75 -0.52 -17.54
CA LYS A 91 -8.58 -1.69 -18.43
C LYS A 91 -7.54 -2.68 -17.93
N TRP A 92 -7.00 -2.51 -16.72
CA TRP A 92 -5.99 -3.39 -16.16
C TRP A 92 -6.46 -4.86 -16.12
N LYS A 93 -5.61 -5.77 -16.62
CA LYS A 93 -5.91 -7.21 -16.76
C LYS A 93 -5.10 -8.11 -15.81
N GLY A 94 -4.45 -7.54 -14.80
CA GLY A 94 -3.64 -8.32 -13.86
C GLY A 94 -2.16 -8.61 -14.18
N PRO A 95 -1.51 -8.15 -15.28
CA PRO A 95 -0.14 -8.60 -15.58
C PRO A 95 0.94 -7.97 -14.69
N SER A 96 0.68 -6.80 -14.10
CA SER A 96 1.65 -6.10 -13.24
C SER A 96 0.95 -5.43 -12.06
N THR A 97 1.47 -5.66 -10.86
CA THR A 97 1.05 -5.07 -9.58
C THR A 97 2.03 -4.02 -9.07
N LYS A 98 3.04 -3.67 -9.89
CA LYS A 98 4.11 -2.76 -9.50
C LYS A 98 3.68 -1.30 -9.59
N GLY A 99 4.34 -0.44 -8.83
CA GLY A 99 4.17 1.01 -8.90
C GLY A 99 5.46 1.75 -8.59
N ILE A 100 5.65 2.90 -9.23
CA ILE A 100 6.75 3.81 -8.94
C ILE A 100 6.22 4.91 -8.03
N VAL A 101 6.88 5.12 -6.89
CA VAL A 101 6.46 6.09 -5.88
C VAL A 101 7.12 7.45 -6.13
N TYR A 102 6.31 8.49 -6.04
CA TYR A 102 6.69 9.88 -6.19
C TYR A 102 6.28 10.72 -4.99
N LYS A 103 7.11 11.72 -4.69
CA LYS A 103 6.85 12.79 -3.74
C LYS A 103 6.64 14.10 -4.49
N CYS A 104 5.44 14.65 -4.41
CA CYS A 104 5.02 15.89 -5.07
C CYS A 104 4.82 16.98 -4.01
N GLY A 105 5.03 18.25 -4.38
CA GLY A 105 4.83 19.39 -3.47
C GLY A 105 5.93 19.56 -2.42
N ALA A 106 7.18 19.24 -2.78
CA ALA A 106 8.37 19.59 -1.99
C ALA A 106 8.80 21.03 -2.26
#